data_AF-A0A6G0XUD1-F1
#
_entry.id   AF-A0A6G0XUD1-F1
#
_cell.length_a   1.000
_cell.length_b   1.000
_cell.length_c   1.000
_cell.angle_alpha   90.00
_cell.angle_beta   90.00
_cell.angle_gamma   90.00
#
_symmetry.space_group_name_H-M   'P 1'
#
loop_
_entity.id
_entity.type
_entity.pdbx_description
1 polymer ?
#
loop_
_entity_poly.entity_id
_entity_poly.type
_entity_poly.pdbx_seq_one_letter_code
_entity_poly.pdbx_strand_id
1 'polypeptide(L)'
;MQCGGLGGLDINTVAFDWSDDEAAFDILHDALLLGKNVVLFRSCDRLDPTLLQTPPSSSLAIFPKRPKDTETIDVWMTDLSAEGQPVDSHVTLMLQLTHVLHSNPQWKLRPIRLFRVCEVDEHQVTQEKARLTALAADLRIPLDAANAHLVPLPRQLGPFHADDANTLTAINALMANHSKTASFVVVAMVNPLAFVNQPAEFAAHVEILTRNCPPTMLVWSANKESVITTCI
;
A
#
# COMPACT_ATOMS: atom_id res chain seq x y z
N MET A 1 -14.24 3.59 18.39
CA MET A 1 -12.91 4.16 18.04
C MET A 1 -12.37 5.10 19.12
N GLN A 2 -13.14 6.07 19.63
CA GLN A 2 -12.68 7.05 20.63
C GLN A 2 -12.41 6.51 22.05
N CYS A 3 -13.01 5.38 22.43
CA CYS A 3 -12.84 4.78 23.76
C CYS A 3 -11.89 3.56 23.76
N GLY A 4 -11.19 3.31 22.64
CA GLY A 4 -10.24 2.21 22.53
C GLY A 4 -8.90 2.62 23.12
N GLY A 5 -8.48 2.00 24.21
CA GLY A 5 -7.19 2.30 24.83
C GLY A 5 -7.24 2.56 26.33
N LEU A 6 -6.08 2.47 26.98
CA LEU A 6 -5.92 2.82 28.40
C LEU A 6 -4.59 3.56 28.57
N GLY A 7 -4.65 4.85 28.97
CA GLY A 7 -3.48 5.65 29.35
C GLY A 7 -2.37 5.75 28.29
N GLY A 8 -2.59 6.53 27.22
CA GLY A 8 -1.58 6.76 26.16
C GLY A 8 -1.48 5.66 25.09
N LEU A 9 -2.16 4.53 25.30
CA LEU A 9 -2.35 3.47 24.31
C LEU A 9 -3.61 3.75 23.47
N ASP A 10 -3.56 4.76 22.60
CA ASP A 10 -4.66 5.07 21.67
C ASP A 10 -4.52 4.25 20.37
N ILE A 11 -5.64 3.93 19.74
CA ILE A 11 -5.69 3.25 18.44
C ILE A 11 -5.30 4.28 17.38
N ASN A 12 -4.18 4.08 16.68
CA ASN A 12 -3.69 5.02 15.66
C ASN A 12 -4.14 4.68 14.24
N THR A 13 -4.54 3.44 13.99
CA THR A 13 -4.90 2.94 12.65
C THR A 13 -6.18 2.13 12.73
N VAL A 14 -7.13 2.44 11.84
CA VAL A 14 -8.37 1.70 11.64
C VAL A 14 -8.18 0.86 10.37
N ALA A 15 -8.38 -0.45 10.48
CA ALA A 15 -8.19 -1.38 9.37
C ALA A 15 -9.42 -2.28 9.22
N PHE A 16 -9.96 -2.39 8.01
CA PHE A 16 -11.16 -3.18 7.75
C PHE A 16 -11.26 -3.65 6.29
N ASP A 17 -12.05 -4.70 6.07
CA ASP A 17 -12.38 -5.18 4.74
C ASP A 17 -13.37 -4.23 4.07
N TRP A 18 -13.07 -3.81 2.85
CA TRP A 18 -13.91 -2.89 2.10
C TRP A 18 -15.17 -3.59 1.58
N SER A 19 -16.32 -3.00 1.89
CA SER A 19 -17.62 -3.28 1.27
C SER A 19 -18.18 -1.99 0.66
N ASP A 20 -18.93 -2.13 -0.43
CA ASP A 20 -19.62 -1.00 -1.09
C ASP A 20 -20.93 -0.65 -0.37
N ASP A 21 -20.89 -0.60 0.96
CA ASP A 21 -22.03 -0.26 1.80
C ASP A 21 -21.79 1.04 2.59
N GLU A 22 -22.89 1.66 3.02
CA GLU A 22 -22.83 2.91 3.77
C GLU A 22 -22.06 2.76 5.09
N ALA A 23 -22.10 1.57 5.71
CA ALA A 23 -21.43 1.33 7.00
C ALA A 23 -19.91 1.39 6.88
N ALA A 24 -19.32 0.84 5.81
CA ALA A 24 -17.90 0.93 5.53
C ALA A 24 -17.45 2.39 5.32
N PHE A 25 -18.29 3.20 4.67
CA PHE A 25 -18.02 4.62 4.48
C PHE A 25 -18.15 5.41 5.80
N ASP A 26 -19.13 5.10 6.63
CA ASP A 26 -19.29 5.75 7.95
C ASP A 26 -18.07 5.46 8.84
N ILE A 27 -17.55 4.22 8.84
CA ILE A 27 -16.33 3.86 9.57
C ILE A 27 -15.13 4.65 9.04
N LEU A 28 -14.99 4.77 7.71
CA LEU A 28 -13.95 5.59 7.08
C LEU A 28 -14.07 7.05 7.54
N HIS A 29 -15.26 7.63 7.44
CA HIS A 29 -15.50 9.02 7.78
C HIS A 29 -15.18 9.32 9.25
N ASP A 30 -15.67 8.48 10.16
CA ASP A 30 -15.35 8.57 11.59
C ASP A 30 -13.84 8.47 11.84
N ALA A 31 -13.14 7.55 11.18
CA ALA A 31 -11.70 7.42 11.32
C ALA A 31 -10.95 8.70 10.89
N LEU A 32 -11.40 9.33 9.80
CA LEU A 32 -10.84 10.59 9.30
C LEU A 32 -11.11 11.76 10.26
N LEU A 33 -12.33 11.87 10.79
CA LEU A 33 -12.69 12.89 11.80
C LEU A 33 -11.83 12.78 13.06
N LEU A 34 -11.43 11.55 13.41
CA LEU A 34 -10.58 11.26 14.56
C LEU A 34 -9.08 11.35 14.27
N GLY A 35 -8.69 11.74 13.04
CA GLY A 35 -7.30 11.84 12.64
C GLY A 35 -6.57 10.49 12.71
N LYS A 36 -7.26 9.38 12.44
CA LYS A 36 -6.67 8.03 12.42
C LYS A 36 -6.18 7.68 11.03
N ASN A 37 -5.10 6.91 10.96
CA ASN A 37 -4.71 6.27 9.71
C ASN A 37 -5.79 5.25 9.31
N VAL A 38 -5.96 5.03 8.02
CA VAL A 38 -6.97 4.10 7.49
C VAL A 38 -6.32 3.09 6.56
N VAL A 39 -6.70 1.83 6.73
CA VAL A 39 -6.30 0.73 5.87
C VAL A 39 -7.54 0.00 5.38
N LEU A 40 -7.75 -0.02 4.06
CA LEU A 40 -8.84 -0.78 3.45
C LEU A 40 -8.26 -2.02 2.78
N PHE A 41 -8.87 -3.17 3.06
CA PHE A 41 -8.53 -4.43 2.41
C PHE A 41 -9.54 -4.73 1.30
N ARG A 42 -9.05 -5.03 0.10
CA ARG A 42 -9.89 -5.39 -1.05
C ARG A 42 -9.47 -6.76 -1.58
N SER A 43 -10.48 -7.58 -1.87
CA SER A 43 -10.29 -8.91 -2.47
C SER A 43 -9.41 -9.86 -1.63
N CYS A 44 -9.38 -9.69 -0.31
CA CYS A 44 -8.66 -10.56 0.61
C CYS A 44 -9.29 -11.95 0.77
N ASP A 45 -10.51 -12.15 0.29
CA ASP A 45 -11.13 -13.47 0.09
C ASP A 45 -10.32 -14.37 -0.87
N ARG A 46 -9.51 -13.77 -1.74
CA ARG A 46 -8.64 -14.46 -2.71
C ARG A 46 -7.23 -14.74 -2.18
N LEU A 47 -6.92 -14.27 -0.98
CA LEU A 47 -5.61 -14.48 -0.39
C LEU A 47 -5.43 -15.96 -0.03
N ASP A 48 -4.24 -16.51 -0.27
CA ASP A 48 -3.90 -17.87 0.15
C ASP A 48 -4.10 -17.99 1.68
N PRO A 49 -5.03 -18.83 2.17
CA PRO A 49 -5.30 -18.94 3.60
C PRO A 49 -4.08 -19.37 4.41
N THR A 50 -3.10 -20.05 3.79
CA THR A 50 -1.86 -20.45 4.47
C THR A 50 -1.00 -19.25 4.89
N LEU A 51 -1.22 -18.07 4.27
CA LEU A 51 -0.58 -16.82 4.65
C LEU A 51 -1.11 -16.22 5.95
N LEU A 52 -2.32 -16.61 6.34
CA LEU A 52 -3.00 -16.13 7.53
C LEU A 52 -2.89 -17.09 8.72
N GLN A 53 -2.52 -18.35 8.47
CA GLN A 53 -2.44 -19.37 9.49
C GLN A 53 -1.12 -19.30 10.26
N THR A 54 -1.20 -19.23 11.59
CA THR A 54 -0.03 -19.41 12.47
C THR A 54 0.36 -20.89 12.47
N PRO A 55 1.64 -21.27 12.31
CA PRO A 55 2.01 -22.68 12.29
C PRO A 55 1.70 -23.30 13.66
N PRO A 56 1.19 -24.54 13.73
CA PRO A 56 0.94 -25.19 15.01
C PRO A 56 2.25 -25.37 15.78
N SER A 57 2.26 -24.92 17.04
CA SER A 57 3.42 -24.87 17.94
C SER A 57 4.08 -26.23 18.23
N SER A 58 3.46 -27.34 17.82
CA SER A 58 3.89 -28.71 18.11
C SER A 58 4.44 -29.48 16.90
N SER A 59 4.50 -28.89 15.70
CA SER A 59 5.08 -29.57 14.55
C SER A 59 6.58 -29.29 14.46
N LEU A 60 7.39 -30.36 14.50
CA LEU A 60 8.80 -30.34 14.13
C LEU A 60 8.93 -29.76 12.70
N ALA A 61 9.22 -28.46 12.64
CA ALA A 61 9.73 -27.69 11.50
C ALA A 61 9.37 -28.24 10.10
N ILE A 62 8.09 -28.22 9.74
CA ILE A 62 7.74 -28.17 8.32
C ILE A 62 7.92 -26.70 7.91
N PHE A 63 9.16 -26.35 7.55
CA PHE A 63 9.41 -25.07 6.90
C PHE A 63 8.44 -24.93 5.72
N PRO A 64 7.77 -23.78 5.56
CA PRO A 64 6.88 -23.58 4.42
C PRO A 64 7.68 -23.88 3.15
N LYS A 65 7.19 -24.84 2.35
CA LYS A 65 7.78 -25.14 1.05
C LYS A 65 7.86 -23.82 0.30
N ARG A 66 9.05 -23.48 -0.20
CA ARG A 66 9.27 -22.29 -1.03
C ARG A 66 8.16 -22.26 -2.10
N PRO A 67 7.40 -21.15 -2.22
CA PRO A 67 6.34 -21.06 -3.22
C PRO A 67 6.87 -21.51 -4.58
N LYS A 68 6.12 -22.35 -5.29
CA LYS A 68 6.53 -22.93 -6.58
C LYS A 68 6.74 -21.86 -7.64
N ASP A 69 6.01 -20.76 -7.52
CA ASP A 69 6.19 -19.51 -8.26
C ASP A 69 6.57 -18.43 -7.24
N THR A 70 7.58 -17.60 -7.54
CA THR A 70 8.00 -16.53 -6.63
C THR A 70 6.96 -15.41 -6.62
N GLU A 71 5.87 -15.64 -5.90
CA GLU A 71 4.89 -14.61 -5.62
C GLU A 71 5.56 -13.49 -4.81
N THR A 72 5.16 -12.25 -5.09
CA THR A 72 5.79 -11.04 -4.55
C THR A 72 4.82 -10.22 -3.72
N ILE A 73 5.36 -9.35 -2.87
CA ILE A 73 4.61 -8.27 -2.22
C ILE A 73 4.97 -6.99 -2.97
N ASP A 74 3.98 -6.39 -3.62
CA ASP A 74 4.20 -5.21 -4.46
C ASP A 74 3.72 -3.95 -3.76
N VAL A 75 4.57 -2.94 -3.66
CA VAL A 75 4.24 -1.65 -3.06
C VAL A 75 4.25 -0.58 -4.15
N TRP A 76 3.11 0.08 -4.37
CA TRP A 76 2.89 1.07 -5.42
C TRP A 76 2.84 2.48 -4.85
N MET A 77 3.95 3.21 -4.98
CA MET A 77 4.06 4.61 -4.64
C MET A 77 3.48 5.44 -5.78
N THR A 78 2.20 5.77 -5.66
CA THR A 78 1.42 6.57 -6.62
C THR A 78 1.38 8.05 -6.25
N ASP A 79 1.88 8.40 -5.06
CA ASP A 79 2.21 9.78 -4.68
C ASP A 79 3.21 10.38 -5.68
N LEU A 80 2.82 11.52 -6.25
CA LEU A 80 3.70 12.38 -7.04
C LEU A 80 4.11 13.59 -6.20
N SER A 81 4.70 13.35 -5.03
CA SER A 81 5.50 14.38 -4.38
C SER A 81 6.56 14.86 -5.38
N ALA A 82 6.59 16.18 -5.63
CA ALA A 82 7.52 16.79 -6.57
C ALA A 82 8.97 16.35 -6.28
N GLU A 83 9.80 16.26 -7.32
CA GLU A 83 11.20 15.86 -7.17
C GLU A 83 11.90 16.61 -6.03
N GLY A 84 12.54 15.88 -5.13
CA GLY A 84 13.25 16.44 -3.97
C GLY A 84 12.38 16.78 -2.75
N GLN A 85 11.07 16.52 -2.78
CA GLN A 85 10.22 16.62 -1.59
C GLN A 85 10.43 15.43 -0.63
N PRO A 86 10.17 15.62 0.68
CA PRO A 86 10.18 14.54 1.66
C PRO A 86 9.22 13.42 1.24
N VAL A 87 9.55 12.18 1.60
CA VAL A 87 8.66 11.04 1.38
C VAL A 87 7.33 11.31 2.09
N ASP A 88 6.23 11.22 1.34
CA ASP A 88 4.88 11.38 1.87
C ASP A 88 4.64 10.38 3.02
N SER A 89 3.96 10.84 4.08
CA SER A 89 3.55 10.03 5.21
C SER A 89 2.74 8.79 4.78
N HIS A 90 2.00 8.87 3.67
CA HIS A 90 1.33 7.74 3.04
C HIS A 90 2.33 6.64 2.66
N VAL A 91 3.37 6.99 1.90
CA VAL A 91 4.40 6.06 1.43
C VAL A 91 5.17 5.49 2.62
N THR A 92 5.48 6.31 3.62
CA THR A 92 6.12 5.81 4.84
C THR A 92 5.26 4.77 5.54
N LEU A 93 3.98 5.05 5.78
CA LEU A 93 3.08 4.11 6.46
C LEU A 93 2.95 2.82 5.65
N MET A 94 2.83 2.90 4.33
CA MET A 94 2.80 1.73 3.44
C MET A 94 4.05 0.85 3.63
N LEU A 95 5.25 1.46 3.58
CA LEU A 95 6.51 0.74 3.73
C LEU A 95 6.65 0.12 5.12
N GLN A 96 6.20 0.80 6.18
CA GLN A 96 6.16 0.27 7.53
C GLN A 96 5.23 -0.95 7.64
N LEU A 97 4.00 -0.85 7.10
CA LEU A 97 3.04 -1.95 7.09
C LEU A 97 3.59 -3.14 6.28
N THR A 98 4.23 -2.89 5.14
CA THR A 98 4.92 -3.92 4.36
C THR A 98 6.06 -4.57 5.15
N HIS A 99 6.87 -3.80 5.88
CA HIS A 99 7.95 -4.34 6.70
C HIS A 99 7.40 -5.24 7.83
N VAL A 100 6.35 -4.81 8.52
CA VAL A 100 5.69 -5.60 9.57
C VAL A 100 5.10 -6.88 8.98
N LEU A 101 4.42 -6.78 7.84
CA LEU A 101 3.86 -7.94 7.13
C LEU A 101 4.97 -8.94 6.78
N HIS A 102 6.04 -8.47 6.13
CA HIS A 102 7.17 -9.30 5.70
C HIS A 102 8.01 -9.88 6.85
N SER A 103 7.88 -9.34 8.06
CA SER A 103 8.50 -9.91 9.27
C SER A 103 7.84 -11.21 9.72
N ASN A 104 6.63 -11.52 9.25
CA ASN A 104 5.94 -12.77 9.55
C ASN A 104 6.53 -13.95 8.74
N PRO A 105 6.73 -15.14 9.34
CA PRO A 105 7.34 -16.30 8.67
C PRO A 105 6.67 -16.72 7.36
N GLN A 106 5.34 -16.56 7.26
CA GLN A 106 4.54 -16.91 6.09
C GLN A 106 4.80 -15.95 4.90
N TRP A 107 5.19 -14.72 5.21
CA TRP A 107 5.37 -13.62 4.26
C TRP A 107 6.83 -13.37 3.92
N LYS A 108 7.76 -13.69 4.84
CA LYS A 108 9.20 -13.44 4.72
C LYS A 108 9.89 -14.10 3.53
N LEU A 109 9.27 -15.12 2.92
CA LEU A 109 9.78 -15.79 1.73
C LEU A 109 9.38 -15.10 0.41
N ARG A 110 8.49 -14.10 0.47
CA ARG A 110 7.97 -13.39 -0.71
C ARG A 110 8.77 -12.11 -0.90
N PRO A 111 9.50 -11.95 -2.02
CA PRO A 111 10.28 -10.75 -2.26
C PRO A 111 9.38 -9.51 -2.30
N ILE A 112 9.84 -8.43 -1.69
CA ILE A 112 9.22 -7.11 -1.81
C ILE A 112 9.68 -6.47 -3.11
N ARG A 113 8.74 -5.90 -3.88
CA ARG A 113 9.00 -5.04 -5.03
C ARG A 113 8.42 -3.65 -4.80
N LEU A 114 9.21 -2.62 -5.07
CA LEU A 114 8.78 -1.23 -4.97
C LEU A 114 8.57 -0.68 -6.38
N PHE A 115 7.40 -0.13 -6.63
CA PHE A 115 7.04 0.55 -7.87
C PHE A 115 6.80 2.01 -7.56
N ARG A 116 7.59 2.92 -8.14
CA ARG A 116 7.30 4.36 -8.12
C ARG A 116 6.72 4.77 -9.46
N VAL A 117 5.50 5.28 -9.43
CA VAL A 117 4.88 5.91 -10.59
C VAL A 117 5.41 7.33 -10.69
N CYS A 118 5.98 7.71 -11.82
CA CYS A 118 6.60 9.02 -11.98
C CYS A 118 6.75 9.42 -13.44
N GLU A 119 6.78 10.73 -13.70
CA GLU A 119 7.16 11.29 -15.00
C GLU A 119 8.68 11.45 -15.01
N VAL A 120 9.41 10.43 -15.43
CA VAL A 120 10.88 10.44 -15.36
C VAL A 120 11.48 10.51 -16.75
N ASP A 121 12.44 11.42 -16.94
CA ASP A 121 13.32 11.41 -18.09
C ASP A 121 14.40 10.33 -17.94
N GLU A 122 14.86 9.74 -19.05
CA GLU A 122 15.82 8.61 -19.02
C GLU A 122 17.07 8.88 -18.17
N HIS A 123 17.49 10.14 -18.07
CA HIS A 123 18.66 10.57 -17.30
C HIS A 123 18.45 10.53 -15.77
N GLN A 124 17.22 10.56 -15.29
CA GLN A 124 16.90 10.54 -13.86
C GLN A 124 16.58 9.14 -13.33
N VAL A 125 16.38 8.15 -14.21
CA VAL A 125 15.98 6.78 -13.85
C VAL A 125 16.96 6.15 -12.85
N THR A 126 18.26 6.27 -13.09
CA THR A 126 19.28 5.68 -12.22
C THR A 126 19.30 6.34 -10.85
N GLN A 127 19.17 7.68 -10.80
CA GLN A 127 19.15 8.44 -9.56
C GLN A 127 17.93 8.09 -8.73
N GLU A 128 16.76 8.02 -9.35
CA GLU A 128 15.51 7.78 -8.66
C GLU A 128 15.41 6.33 -8.16
N LYS A 129 15.92 5.35 -8.92
CA LYS A 129 16.10 3.99 -8.40
C LYS A 129 17.02 3.94 -7.19
N ALA A 130 18.15 4.64 -7.23
CA ALA A 130 19.06 4.70 -6.09
C ALA A 130 18.38 5.32 -4.86
N ARG A 131 17.54 6.34 -5.05
CA ARG A 131 16.74 6.96 -3.98
C ARG A 131 15.74 5.98 -3.37
N LEU A 132 15.04 5.19 -4.18
CA LEU A 132 14.14 4.13 -3.68
C LEU A 132 14.90 3.06 -2.89
N THR A 133 16.06 2.63 -3.37
CA THR A 133 16.90 1.67 -2.65
C THR A 133 17.42 2.24 -1.33
N ALA A 134 17.82 3.51 -1.30
CA ALA A 134 18.24 4.19 -0.07
C ALA A 134 17.09 4.29 0.95
N LEU A 135 15.90 4.68 0.49
CA LEU A 135 14.69 4.73 1.32
C LEU A 135 14.36 3.35 1.94
N ALA A 136 14.44 2.29 1.14
CA ALA A 136 14.22 0.93 1.64
C ALA A 136 15.27 0.53 2.68
N ALA A 137 16.54 0.90 2.46
CA ALA A 137 17.62 0.62 3.40
C ALA A 137 17.43 1.36 4.73
N ASP A 138 17.03 2.63 4.70
CA ASP A 138 16.74 3.43 5.90
C ASP A 138 15.62 2.81 6.75
N LEU A 139 14.61 2.23 6.08
CA LEU A 139 13.51 1.52 6.71
C LEU A 139 13.81 0.04 7.01
N ARG A 140 15.05 -0.41 6.80
CA ARG A 140 15.50 -1.80 6.98
C ARG A 140 14.65 -2.82 6.22
N ILE A 141 14.14 -2.43 5.05
CA ILE A 141 13.39 -3.29 4.14
C ILE A 141 14.40 -4.03 3.25
N PRO A 142 14.40 -5.38 3.23
CA PRO A 142 15.32 -6.16 2.40
C PRO A 142 14.89 -6.08 0.92
N LEU A 143 15.35 -5.05 0.23
CA LEU A 143 15.04 -4.80 -1.18
C LEU A 143 16.25 -5.12 -2.08
N ASP A 144 16.08 -6.03 -3.03
CA ASP A 144 17.02 -6.21 -4.13
C ASP A 144 16.92 -5.01 -5.10
N ALA A 145 18.05 -4.50 -5.60
CA ALA A 145 18.05 -3.41 -6.58
C ALA A 145 17.23 -3.75 -7.85
N ALA A 146 17.14 -5.03 -8.23
CA ALA A 146 16.30 -5.50 -9.33
C ALA A 146 14.80 -5.34 -9.06
N ASN A 147 14.40 -5.25 -7.79
CA ASN A 147 13.02 -5.09 -7.34
C ASN A 147 12.60 -3.63 -7.12
N ALA A 148 13.48 -2.67 -7.45
CA ALA A 148 13.16 -1.25 -7.49
C ALA A 148 12.79 -0.84 -8.92
N HIS A 149 11.51 -0.54 -9.13
CA HIS A 149 10.94 -0.25 -10.44
C HIS A 149 10.44 1.19 -10.50
N LEU A 150 10.79 1.87 -11.59
CA LEU A 150 10.16 3.12 -11.98
C LEU A 150 9.18 2.80 -13.09
N VAL A 151 7.95 3.27 -12.93
CA VAL A 151 6.87 3.02 -13.88
C VAL A 151 6.45 4.37 -14.46
N PRO A 152 6.74 4.62 -15.74
CA PRO A 152 6.37 5.88 -16.37
C PRO A 152 4.86 5.95 -16.50
N LEU A 153 4.29 7.07 -16.07
CA LEU A 153 2.88 7.34 -16.33
C LEU A 153 2.68 7.73 -17.82
N PRO A 154 1.60 7.28 -18.49
CA PRO A 154 1.29 7.72 -19.84
C PRO A 154 1.15 9.25 -19.94
N ARG A 155 2.01 9.91 -20.72
CA ARG A 155 2.06 11.37 -20.95
C ARG A 155 0.77 12.00 -21.51
N GLN A 156 -0.21 11.19 -21.90
CA GLN A 156 -1.45 11.61 -22.55
C GLN A 156 -2.52 12.11 -21.56
N LEU A 157 -2.28 12.00 -20.25
CA LEU A 157 -3.28 12.28 -19.21
C LEU A 157 -3.38 13.75 -18.78
N GLY A 158 -2.61 14.67 -19.38
CA GLY A 158 -2.60 16.08 -18.97
C GLY A 158 -1.95 16.28 -17.58
N PRO A 159 -2.15 17.44 -16.91
CA PRO A 159 -1.64 17.64 -15.56
C PRO A 159 -2.24 16.61 -14.61
N PHE A 160 -1.38 15.86 -13.94
CA PHE A 160 -1.77 14.74 -13.10
C PHE A 160 -2.52 15.19 -11.85
N HIS A 161 -3.70 14.62 -11.64
CA HIS A 161 -4.43 14.67 -10.39
C HIS A 161 -4.57 13.25 -9.86
N ALA A 162 -4.03 12.97 -8.67
CA ALA A 162 -4.00 11.62 -8.10
C ALA A 162 -5.40 10.99 -7.94
N ASP A 163 -6.43 11.83 -7.82
CA ASP A 163 -7.82 11.43 -7.68
C ASP A 163 -8.61 11.46 -9.00
N ASP A 164 -8.00 11.80 -10.14
CA ASP A 164 -8.68 11.80 -11.44
C ASP A 164 -8.94 10.36 -11.92
N ALA A 165 -10.16 10.11 -12.41
CA ALA A 165 -10.59 8.78 -12.84
C ALA A 165 -9.75 8.19 -13.99
N ASN A 166 -9.25 9.02 -14.92
CA ASN A 166 -8.41 8.52 -16.02
C ASN A 166 -7.02 8.15 -15.50
N THR A 167 -6.50 8.94 -14.57
CA THR A 167 -5.26 8.66 -13.85
C THR A 167 -5.34 7.34 -13.08
N LEU A 168 -6.38 7.15 -12.28
CA LEU A 168 -6.60 5.90 -11.55
C LEU A 168 -6.76 4.69 -12.48
N THR A 169 -7.43 4.88 -13.63
CA THR A 169 -7.56 3.84 -14.65
C THR A 169 -6.20 3.45 -15.23
N ALA A 170 -5.33 4.42 -15.48
CA ALA A 170 -3.97 4.15 -15.97
C ALA A 170 -3.11 3.45 -14.91
N ILE A 171 -3.19 3.87 -13.65
CA ILE A 171 -2.50 3.22 -12.53
C ILE A 171 -3.01 1.77 -12.38
N ASN A 172 -4.31 1.55 -12.43
CA ASN A 172 -4.89 0.21 -12.38
C ASN A 172 -4.37 -0.68 -13.52
N ALA A 173 -4.30 -0.16 -14.74
CA ALA A 173 -3.75 -0.90 -15.88
C ALA A 173 -2.26 -1.27 -15.67
N LEU A 174 -1.47 -0.36 -15.11
CA LEU A 174 -0.07 -0.62 -14.75
C LEU A 174 0.03 -1.70 -13.66
N MET A 175 -0.79 -1.60 -12.61
CA MET A 175 -0.87 -2.59 -11.54
C MET A 175 -1.26 -3.97 -12.07
N ALA A 176 -2.29 -4.05 -12.91
CA ALA A 176 -2.75 -5.30 -13.50
C ALA A 176 -1.66 -5.97 -14.36
N ASN A 177 -0.81 -5.17 -15.04
CA ASN A 177 0.27 -5.68 -15.88
C ASN A 177 1.49 -6.14 -15.06
N HIS A 178 1.92 -5.35 -14.08
CA HIS A 178 3.16 -5.59 -13.33
C HIS A 178 2.99 -6.47 -12.09
N SER A 179 1.79 -6.49 -11.49
CA SER A 179 1.46 -7.19 -10.25
C SER A 179 0.59 -8.43 -10.45
N LYS A 180 0.44 -8.94 -11.68
CA LYS A 180 -0.41 -10.10 -11.99
C LYS A 180 -0.10 -11.35 -11.13
N THR A 181 1.15 -11.54 -10.75
CA THR A 181 1.63 -12.69 -9.95
C THR A 181 2.00 -12.30 -8.51
N ALA A 182 1.60 -11.11 -8.07
CA ALA A 182 1.82 -10.70 -6.68
C ALA A 182 0.84 -11.45 -5.77
N SER A 183 1.31 -11.91 -4.61
CA SER A 183 0.41 -12.43 -3.57
C SER A 183 -0.44 -11.30 -2.97
N PHE A 184 0.13 -10.10 -2.93
CA PHE A 184 -0.44 -8.97 -2.21
C PHE A 184 0.10 -7.66 -2.77
N VAL A 185 -0.78 -6.66 -2.84
CA VAL A 185 -0.46 -5.32 -3.30
C VAL A 185 -0.71 -4.32 -2.18
N VAL A 186 0.20 -3.39 -1.97
CA VAL A 186 0.03 -2.23 -1.08
C VAL A 186 0.08 -0.98 -1.94
N VAL A 187 -0.94 -0.14 -1.88
CA VAL A 187 -1.05 1.08 -2.68
C VAL A 187 -1.63 2.21 -1.84
N ALA A 188 -1.31 3.46 -2.17
CA ALA A 188 -1.95 4.59 -1.53
C ALA A 188 -3.45 4.58 -1.83
N MET A 189 -4.25 4.93 -0.82
CA MET A 189 -5.69 5.09 -0.97
C MET A 189 -5.99 6.34 -1.79
N VAL A 190 -7.06 6.28 -2.60
CA VAL A 190 -7.66 7.49 -3.19
C VAL A 190 -8.00 8.46 -2.07
N ASN A 191 -7.77 9.76 -2.24
CA ASN A 191 -7.94 10.74 -1.18
C ASN A 191 -9.39 10.75 -0.64
N PRO A 192 -9.65 10.23 0.57
CA PRO A 192 -11.01 10.12 1.05
C PRO A 192 -11.60 11.48 1.46
N LEU A 193 -10.75 12.49 1.70
CA LEU A 193 -11.18 13.85 2.03
C LEU A 193 -11.77 14.60 0.82
N ALA A 194 -11.52 14.13 -0.41
CA ALA A 194 -12.15 14.68 -1.61
C ALA A 194 -13.63 14.27 -1.74
N PHE A 195 -14.08 13.25 -0.99
CA PHE A 195 -15.38 12.61 -1.17
C PHE A 195 -16.23 12.56 0.10
N VAL A 196 -16.00 13.47 1.05
CA VAL A 196 -16.65 13.46 2.39
C VAL A 196 -18.17 13.29 2.35
N ASN A 197 -18.85 13.85 1.33
CA ASN A 197 -20.29 13.75 1.15
C ASN A 197 -20.69 12.97 -0.11
N GLN A 198 -19.77 12.18 -0.67
CA GLN A 198 -19.91 11.49 -1.95
C GLN A 198 -19.47 10.02 -1.84
N PRO A 199 -20.13 9.21 -0.98
CA PRO A 199 -19.73 7.81 -0.72
C PRO A 199 -19.69 6.97 -2.00
N ALA A 200 -20.70 7.12 -2.87
CA ALA A 200 -20.76 6.40 -4.14
C ALA A 200 -19.62 6.78 -5.10
N GLU A 201 -19.18 8.03 -5.08
CA GLU A 201 -18.07 8.49 -5.92
C GLU A 201 -16.74 7.95 -5.39
N PHE A 202 -16.52 7.99 -4.07
CA PHE A 202 -15.36 7.36 -3.44
C PHE A 202 -15.28 5.86 -3.76
N ALA A 203 -16.39 5.14 -3.61
CA ALA A 203 -16.48 3.72 -3.93
C ALA A 203 -16.16 3.44 -5.40
N ALA A 204 -16.64 4.28 -6.33
CA ALA A 204 -16.32 4.17 -7.74
C ALA A 204 -14.81 4.37 -8.01
N HIS A 205 -14.15 5.29 -7.31
CA HIS A 205 -12.70 5.51 -7.48
C HIS A 205 -11.87 4.37 -6.89
N VAL A 206 -12.25 3.86 -5.71
CA VAL A 206 -11.66 2.64 -5.14
C VAL A 206 -11.83 1.47 -6.11
N GLU A 207 -13.03 1.32 -6.68
CA GLU A 207 -13.34 0.30 -7.67
C GLU A 207 -12.44 0.41 -8.89
N ILE A 208 -12.32 1.61 -9.50
CA ILE A 208 -11.44 1.88 -10.65
C ILE A 208 -9.99 1.48 -10.35
N LEU A 209 -9.44 1.94 -9.22
CA LEU A 209 -8.04 1.73 -8.87
C LEU A 209 -7.69 0.25 -8.68
N THR A 210 -8.62 -0.54 -8.10
CA THR A 210 -8.30 -1.89 -7.62
C THR A 210 -9.04 -3.01 -8.34
N ARG A 211 -9.77 -2.68 -9.41
CA ARG A 211 -10.46 -3.66 -10.26
C ARG A 211 -9.47 -4.67 -10.82
N ASN A 212 -9.80 -5.96 -10.69
CA ASN A 212 -8.99 -7.08 -11.19
C ASN A 212 -7.54 -7.12 -10.66
N CYS A 213 -7.25 -6.43 -9.56
CA CYS A 213 -5.96 -6.53 -8.89
C CYS A 213 -5.92 -7.78 -7.98
N PRO A 214 -4.71 -8.24 -7.59
CA PRO A 214 -4.55 -9.16 -6.47
C PRO A 214 -5.15 -8.60 -5.16
N PRO A 215 -5.20 -9.40 -4.08
CA PRO A 215 -5.54 -8.88 -2.75
C PRO A 215 -4.75 -7.60 -2.45
N THR A 216 -5.46 -6.51 -2.15
CA THR A 216 -4.89 -5.16 -2.10
C THR A 216 -5.16 -4.50 -0.76
N MET A 217 -4.14 -3.85 -0.20
CA MET A 217 -4.19 -2.96 0.95
C MET A 217 -4.08 -1.51 0.47
N LEU A 218 -5.14 -0.75 0.63
CA LEU A 218 -5.20 0.69 0.36
C LEU A 218 -4.86 1.44 1.65
N VAL A 219 -3.86 2.31 1.62
CA VAL A 219 -3.32 2.96 2.83
C VAL A 219 -3.51 4.47 2.78
N TRP A 220 -4.09 5.02 3.84
CA TRP A 220 -4.21 6.45 4.09
C TRP A 220 -3.56 6.79 5.43
N SER A 221 -2.73 7.83 5.44
CA SER A 221 -2.14 8.39 6.66
C SER A 221 -2.84 9.69 7.00
N ALA A 222 -3.27 9.85 8.24
CA ALA A 222 -3.84 11.11 8.72
C ALA A 222 -2.77 12.15 9.05
N ASN A 223 -1.51 11.72 9.20
CA ASN A 223 -0.41 12.60 9.55
C ASN A 223 0.09 13.35 8.31
N LYS A 224 0.26 14.67 8.43
CA LYS A 224 0.87 15.49 7.36
C LYS A 224 2.40 15.45 7.36
N GLU A 225 2.99 15.03 8.47
CA GLU A 225 4.43 14.88 8.63
C GLU A 225 4.75 13.41 8.90
N SER A 226 5.69 12.86 8.13
CA SER A 226 6.20 11.52 8.34
C SER A 226 7.11 11.51 9.58
N VAL A 227 6.55 11.28 10.76
CA VAL A 227 7.33 11.07 11.99
C VAL A 227 7.43 9.58 12.25
N ILE A 228 8.57 8.99 11.88
CA ILE A 228 8.92 7.64 12.28
C ILE A 228 9.74 7.70 13.57
N THR A 229 9.11 7.36 14.68
CA THR A 229 9.82 6.96 15.90
C THR A 229 9.35 5.57 16.28
N THR A 230 9.86 4.56 15.57
CA THR A 230 9.82 3.19 16.04
C THR A 230 11.17 2.87 16.67
N CYS A 231 11.21 2.82 18.00
CA CYS A 231 12.30 2.17 18.71
C CYS A 231 12.18 0.67 18.42
N ILE A 232 12.97 0.17 17.46
CA ILE A 232 13.19 -1.28 17.25
C ILE A 232 14.52 -1.65 17.89
#